data_AF-A0A352Q142-F1
#
_entry.id   AF-A0A352Q142-F1
#
_cell.length_a   1.000
_cell.length_b   1.000
_cell.length_c   1.000
_cell.angle_alpha   90.00
_cell.angle_beta   90.00
_cell.angle_gamma   90.00
#
_symmetry.space_group_name_H-M   'P 1'
#
loop_
_entity.id
_entity.type
_entity.pdbx_description
1 polymer ?
#
loop_
_entity_poly.entity_id
_entity_poly.type
_entity_poly.pdbx_seq_one_letter_code
_entity_poly.pdbx_strand_id
1 'polypeptide(L)'
;ADYETDQLLVNGAQTIPLPHTLSLEAISASLPAELGGDGEHILFYPDGSSSGGILRLVATNGPREIAVNWFTGDIALDPAR
;
A
#
# COMPACT_ATOMS: atom_id res chain seq x y z
N ALA A 1 6.38 -19.12 22.06
CA ALA A 1 6.37 -19.59 20.68
C ALA A 1 6.76 -18.39 19.86
N ASP A 2 8.05 -18.30 19.58
CA ASP A 2 8.66 -17.17 18.91
C ASP A 2 8.33 -17.30 17.42
N TYR A 3 7.52 -16.37 16.91
CA TYR A 3 7.33 -16.26 15.48
C TYR A 3 8.51 -15.46 14.94
N GLU A 4 9.55 -16.16 14.46
CA GLU A 4 10.53 -15.56 13.57
C GLU A 4 9.76 -15.06 12.34
N THR A 5 9.61 -13.74 12.25
CA THR A 5 9.07 -13.11 11.05
C THR A 5 10.21 -13.12 10.04
N ASP A 6 10.32 -14.20 9.28
CA ASP A 6 11.13 -14.23 8.06
C ASP A 6 10.56 -13.15 7.12
N GLN A 7 11.08 -11.93 7.23
CA GLN A 7 10.79 -10.88 6.28
C GLN A 7 11.41 -11.31 4.95
N LEU A 8 10.58 -11.86 4.08
CA LEU A 8 10.92 -12.06 2.68
C LEU A 8 11.13 -10.68 2.07
N LEU A 9 12.37 -10.16 2.13
CA LEU A 9 12.77 -9.03 1.31
C LEU A 9 12.73 -9.48 -0.15
N VAL A 10 11.59 -9.27 -0.78
CA VAL A 10 11.48 -9.35 -2.23
C VAL A 10 12.38 -8.24 -2.78
N ASN A 11 13.54 -8.60 -3.33
CA ASN A 11 14.43 -7.67 -4.02
C ASN A 11 13.67 -7.02 -5.20
N GLY A 12 13.03 -5.89 -4.94
CA GLY A 12 12.11 -5.26 -5.90
C GLY A 12 11.64 -3.87 -5.48
N ALA A 13 12.33 -3.20 -4.54
CA ALA A 13 12.03 -1.84 -4.15
C ALA A 13 12.30 -0.89 -5.35
N GLN A 14 11.32 -0.77 -6.23
CA GLN A 14 11.32 0.18 -7.33
C GLN A 14 10.58 1.44 -6.88
N THR A 15 11.33 2.50 -6.61
CA THR A 15 10.76 3.81 -6.39
C THR A 15 10.29 4.38 -7.72
N ILE A 16 8.98 4.61 -7.86
CA ILE A 16 8.40 5.28 -9.02
C ILE A 16 8.19 6.76 -8.66
N PRO A 17 8.93 7.71 -9.29
CA PRO A 17 8.69 9.12 -9.06
C PRO A 17 7.32 9.50 -9.60
N LEU A 18 6.51 10.19 -8.80
CA LEU A 18 5.24 10.73 -9.26
C LEU A 18 5.48 12.00 -10.09
N PRO A 19 4.95 12.09 -11.32
CA PRO A 19 4.88 13.34 -12.06
C PRO A 19 4.22 14.45 -11.24
N HIS A 20 4.65 15.70 -11.43
CA HIS A 20 4.13 16.85 -10.67
C HIS A 20 2.64 17.14 -10.94
N THR A 21 2.07 16.48 -11.95
CA THR A 21 0.64 16.55 -12.31
C THR A 21 -0.21 15.53 -11.54
N LEU A 22 0.41 14.71 -10.69
CA LEU A 22 -0.25 13.71 -9.86
C LEU A 22 0.03 13.98 -8.39
N SER A 23 -1.01 13.94 -7.56
CA SER A 23 -0.86 13.79 -6.11
C SER A 23 -1.37 12.43 -5.67
N LEU A 24 -0.72 11.87 -4.65
CA LEU A 24 -1.11 10.62 -4.02
C LEU A 24 -1.62 10.93 -2.62
N GLU A 25 -2.88 10.58 -2.38
CA GLU A 25 -3.46 10.50 -1.05
C GLU A 25 -3.53 9.02 -0.68
N ALA A 26 -3.11 8.68 0.53
CA ALA A 26 -3.23 7.34 1.04
C ALA A 26 -4.06 7.38 2.32
N ILE A 27 -4.77 6.28 2.57
CA ILE A 27 -5.39 5.99 3.86
C ILE A 27 -4.98 4.56 4.17
N SER A 28 -4.03 4.42 5.09
CA SER A 28 -3.45 3.14 5.47
C SER A 28 -3.28 3.03 6.98
N ALA A 29 -3.00 1.81 7.46
CA ALA A 29 -2.65 1.61 8.85
C ALA A 29 -1.27 2.24 9.12
N SER A 30 -1.17 3.06 10.17
CA SER A 30 0.12 3.63 10.57
C SER A 30 1.10 2.51 10.95
N LEU A 31 2.27 2.50 10.33
CA LEU A 31 3.30 1.55 10.70
C LEU A 31 4.09 2.02 11.92
N PRO A 32 4.61 1.09 12.73
CA PRO A 32 5.64 1.39 13.71
C PRO A 32 6.84 2.04 13.01
N ALA A 33 7.36 3.12 13.58
CA ALA A 33 8.55 3.83 13.09
C ALA A 33 9.78 2.90 12.93
N GLU A 34 9.75 1.76 13.60
CA GLU A 34 10.74 0.68 13.60
C GLU A 34 10.92 0.01 12.23
N LEU A 35 9.91 0.09 11.35
CA LEU A 35 9.98 -0.40 9.97
C LEU A 35 10.66 0.60 9.01
N GLY A 36 11.15 1.73 9.51
CA GLY A 36 12.19 2.54 8.85
C GLY A 36 11.75 3.34 7.62
N GLY A 37 10.46 3.44 7.34
CA GLY A 37 9.93 4.23 6.22
C GLY A 37 9.06 5.37 6.71
N ASP A 38 9.52 6.61 6.56
CA ASP A 38 8.62 7.77 6.63
C ASP A 38 7.57 7.65 5.52
N GLY A 39 6.28 7.62 5.87
CA GLY A 39 5.18 7.60 4.92
C GLY A 39 4.05 6.64 5.26
N GLU A 40 3.10 6.56 4.33
CA GLU A 40 1.99 5.60 4.36
C GLU A 40 2.37 4.31 3.64
N HIS A 41 1.95 3.17 4.19
CA HIS A 41 2.39 1.86 3.74
C HIS A 41 1.24 0.87 3.69
N ILE A 42 1.28 -0.03 2.71
CA ILE A 42 0.42 -1.21 2.66
C ILE A 42 1.32 -2.44 2.77
N LEU A 43 1.15 -3.19 3.85
CA LEU A 43 1.87 -4.44 4.08
C LEU A 43 1.07 -5.61 3.52
N PHE A 44 1.77 -6.53 2.86
CA PHE A 44 1.23 -7.82 2.46
C PHE A 44 1.96 -8.89 3.26
N TYR A 45 1.20 -9.74 3.94
CA TYR A 45 1.73 -10.79 4.78
C TYR A 45 1.83 -12.10 4.00
N PRO A 46 2.75 -13.02 4.36
CA PRO A 46 2.92 -14.29 3.65
C PRO A 46 1.69 -15.20 3.64
N ASP A 47 0.73 -14.98 4.54
CA ASP A 47 -0.53 -15.73 4.62
C ASP A 47 -1.61 -15.23 3.64
N GLY A 48 -1.30 -14.19 2.85
CA GLY A 48 -2.21 -13.57 1.89
C GLY A 48 -3.02 -12.41 2.47
N SER A 49 -2.99 -12.16 3.78
CA SER A 49 -3.65 -11.00 4.37
C SER A 49 -2.85 -9.70 4.12
N SER A 50 -3.46 -8.56 4.43
CA SER A 50 -2.81 -7.25 4.27
C SER A 50 -3.17 -6.30 5.40
N SER A 51 -2.37 -5.25 5.63
CA SER A 51 -2.79 -4.11 6.44
C SER A 51 -4.01 -3.39 5.86
N GLY A 52 -4.31 -3.62 4.57
CA GLY A 52 -5.34 -2.93 3.82
C GLY A 52 -5.01 -1.45 3.60
N GLY A 53 -5.84 -0.80 2.80
CA GLY A 53 -5.75 0.64 2.58
C GLY A 53 -6.42 1.10 1.30
N ILE A 54 -6.48 2.42 1.15
CA ILE A 54 -6.96 3.08 -0.07
C ILE A 54 -5.85 4.00 -0.55
N LEU A 55 -5.47 3.86 -1.82
CA LEU A 55 -4.59 4.80 -2.51
C LEU A 55 -5.42 5.56 -3.54
N ARG A 56 -5.47 6.88 -3.41
CA ARG A 56 -6.15 7.76 -4.35
C ARG A 56 -5.13 8.59 -5.11
N LEU A 57 -5.06 8.36 -6.41
CA LEU A 57 -4.28 9.19 -7.32
C LEU A 57 -5.19 10.30 -7.83
N VAL A 58 -4.84 11.55 -7.55
CA VAL A 58 -5.54 12.71 -8.07
C VAL A 58 -4.78 13.25 -9.27
N ALA A 59 -5.41 13.14 -10.44
CA ALA A 59 -4.87 13.60 -11.71
C ALA A 59 -5.78 14.67 -12.32
N THR A 60 -5.27 15.40 -13.31
CA THR A 60 -6.04 16.39 -14.09
C THR A 60 -7.26 15.77 -14.78
N ASN A 61 -7.19 14.49 -15.13
CA ASN A 61 -8.25 13.74 -15.81
C ASN A 61 -9.27 13.09 -14.84
N GLY A 62 -9.19 13.42 -13.54
CA GLY A 62 -10.03 12.87 -12.48
C GLY A 62 -9.28 11.88 -11.58
N PRO A 63 -9.85 11.59 -10.39
CA PRO A 63 -9.24 10.69 -9.43
C PRO A 63 -9.33 9.24 -9.90
N ARG A 64 -8.32 8.44 -9.53
CA ARG A 64 -8.32 6.98 -9.60
C ARG A 64 -8.12 6.41 -8.20
N GLU A 65 -8.78 5.31 -7.92
CA GLU A 65 -8.71 4.68 -6.61
C GLU A 65 -8.21 3.24 -6.72
N ILE A 66 -7.33 2.87 -5.80
CA ILE A 66 -6.86 1.51 -5.60
C ILE A 66 -7.24 1.14 -4.18
N ALA A 67 -8.07 0.13 -4.01
CA ALA A 67 -8.44 -0.41 -2.71
C ALA A 67 -7.74 -1.74 -2.49
N VAL A 68 -7.17 -1.93 -1.30
CA VAL A 68 -6.57 -3.18 -0.87
C VAL A 68 -7.38 -3.73 0.29
N ASN A 69 -7.90 -4.94 0.13
CA ASN A 69 -8.66 -5.64 1.15
C ASN A 69 -7.74 -6.09 2.28
N TRP A 70 -8.07 -5.75 3.52
CA TRP A 70 -7.27 -6.12 4.70
C TRP A 70 -7.31 -7.63 4.99
N PHE A 71 -8.43 -8.30 4.74
CA PHE A 71 -8.60 -9.71 5.07
C PHE A 71 -7.96 -10.63 4.02
N THR A 72 -8.09 -10.27 2.73
CA THR A 72 -7.68 -11.14 1.62
C THR A 72 -6.47 -10.63 0.83
N GLY A 73 -6.04 -9.39 1.04
CA GLY A 73 -5.01 -8.75 0.21
C GLY A 73 -5.47 -8.42 -1.22
N ASP A 74 -6.74 -8.67 -1.57
CA ASP A 74 -7.26 -8.41 -2.91
C ASP A 74 -7.14 -6.94 -3.29
N ILE A 75 -6.76 -6.68 -4.55
CA ILE A 75 -6.56 -5.35 -5.10
C ILE A 75 -7.66 -5.05 -6.12
N ALA A 76 -8.40 -3.96 -5.88
CA ALA A 76 -9.42 -3.47 -6.80
C ALA A 76 -9.07 -2.07 -7.32
N LEU A 77 -9.27 -1.87 -8.62
CA LEU A 77 -9.12 -0.57 -9.29
C LEU A 77 -10.50 0.05 -9.50
N ASP A 78 -10.69 1.29 -9.05
CA ASP A 78 -11.95 2.05 -9.10
C ASP A 78 -13.16 1.24 -8.58
N PRO A 79 -13.14 0.71 -7.35
CA PRO A 79 -14.15 -0.21 -6.84
C PRO A 79 -15.57 0.37 -6.72
N ALA A 80 -15.71 1.69 -6.75
CA ALA A 80 -17.01 2.38 -6.72
C ALA A 80 -17.66 2.53 -8.10
N ARG A 81 -17.05 1.98 -9.16
CA ARG A 81 -17.48 2.17 -10.55
C ARG A 81 -18.10 0.93 -11.19
#